data_AF-A0A1V3XEU0-F1
#
_entry.id   AF-A0A1V3XEU0-F1
#
_cell.length_a   1.000
_cell.length_b   1.000
_cell.length_c   1.000
_cell.angle_alpha   90.00
_cell.angle_beta   90.00
_cell.angle_gamma   90.00
#
_symmetry.space_group_name_H-M   'P 1'
#
loop_
_entity.id
_entity.type
_entity.pdbx_description
1 polymer ?
#
loop_
_entity_poly.entity_id
_entity_poly.type
_entity_poly.pdbx_seq_one_letter_code
_entity_poly.pdbx_strand_id
1 'polypeptide(L)'
;MRFTAPPRLELSLLASALPEDYQASELTPGEYLVEGPVNPQVLATVTAWCAQIDVLATDMRVEQRSLEDVFLDLTGRKLRP
;
A
#
# COMPACT_ATOMS: atom_id res chain seq x y z
N MET A 1 2.42 0.12 -1.53
CA MET A 1 2.40 1.60 -1.54
C MET A 1 2.26 2.07 -0.11
N ARG A 2 3.00 3.11 0.29
CA ARG A 2 2.85 3.74 1.61
C ARG A 2 2.31 5.15 1.46
N PHE A 3 1.52 5.61 2.42
CA PHE A 3 1.14 7.02 2.49
C PHE A 3 0.95 7.48 3.94
N THR A 4 1.05 8.79 4.16
CA THR A 4 0.87 9.42 5.47
C THR A 4 -0.40 10.27 5.48
N ALA A 5 -1.20 10.14 6.54
CA ALA A 5 -2.46 10.87 6.74
C ALA A 5 -2.75 11.01 8.26
N PRO A 6 -3.82 11.72 8.69
CA PRO A 6 -4.23 11.71 10.10
C PRO A 6 -4.41 10.28 10.62
N PRO A 7 -4.09 10.00 11.90
CA PRO A 7 -4.15 8.66 12.46
C PRO A 7 -5.59 8.15 12.62
N ARG A 8 -5.76 6.83 12.69
CA ARG A 8 -7.02 6.12 12.99
C ARG A 8 -8.15 6.39 11.98
N LEU A 9 -7.82 6.40 10.69
CA LEU A 9 -8.81 6.46 9.61
C LEU A 9 -9.59 5.15 9.48
N GLU A 10 -10.88 5.26 9.13
CA GLU A 10 -11.74 4.12 8.83
C GLU A 10 -11.43 3.55 7.44
N LEU A 11 -10.62 2.48 7.40
CA LEU A 11 -10.12 1.88 6.17
C LEU A 11 -11.14 1.00 5.43
N SER A 12 -12.30 0.70 6.01
CA SER A 12 -13.30 -0.18 5.37
C SER A 12 -13.79 0.39 4.03
N LEU A 13 -13.90 1.72 3.92
CA LEU A 13 -14.27 2.38 2.67
C LEU A 13 -13.15 2.33 1.62
N LEU A 14 -11.89 2.36 2.06
CA LEU A 14 -10.75 2.19 1.15
C LEU A 14 -10.68 0.74 0.67
N ALA A 15 -10.83 -0.22 1.58
CA ALA A 15 -10.81 -1.64 1.27
C ALA A 15 -11.91 -2.04 0.27
N SER A 16 -13.11 -1.44 0.36
CA SER A 16 -14.19 -1.70 -0.60
C SER A 16 -13.99 -1.04 -1.97
N ALA A 17 -13.18 0.02 -2.04
CA ALA A 17 -12.86 0.72 -3.29
C ALA A 17 -11.66 0.09 -4.02
N LEU A 18 -10.84 -0.70 -3.32
CA LEU A 18 -9.72 -1.43 -3.88
C LEU A 18 -10.15 -2.79 -4.47
N PRO A 19 -9.41 -3.34 -5.44
CA PRO A 19 -9.64 -4.71 -5.92
C PRO A 19 -9.42 -5.76 -4.81
N GLU A 20 -9.98 -6.97 -5.00
CA GLU A 20 -10.01 -8.03 -3.97
C GLU A 20 -8.63 -8.51 -3.50
N ASP A 21 -7.58 -8.35 -4.29
CA ASP A 21 -6.20 -8.75 -3.99
C ASP A 21 -5.41 -7.71 -3.19
N TYR A 22 -6.04 -6.59 -2.80
CA TYR A 22 -5.39 -5.51 -2.07
C TYR A 22 -5.78 -5.52 -0.60
N GLN A 23 -4.82 -5.12 0.23
CA GLN A 23 -5.03 -4.94 1.67
C GLN A 23 -4.53 -3.56 2.08
N ALA A 24 -5.30 -2.87 2.91
CA ALA A 24 -4.92 -1.58 3.49
C ALA A 24 -4.84 -1.71 5.01
N SER A 25 -3.75 -1.23 5.59
CA SER A 25 -3.53 -1.25 7.04
C SER A 25 -2.85 0.03 7.54
N GLU A 26 -3.09 0.39 8.80
CA GLU A 26 -2.33 1.41 9.52
C GLU A 26 -1.22 0.73 10.32
N LEU A 27 0.04 0.96 9.94
CA LEU A 27 1.20 0.30 10.57
C LEU A 27 1.59 0.96 11.89
N THR A 28 1.61 2.28 11.87
CA THR A 28 1.79 3.16 13.03
C THR A 28 0.81 4.32 12.89
N PRO A 29 0.46 5.03 13.97
CA PRO A 29 -0.50 6.13 13.89
C PRO A 29 -0.16 7.14 12.78
N GLY A 30 -1.00 7.19 11.75
CA GLY A 30 -0.87 8.08 10.59
C GLY A 30 0.01 7.55 9.44
N GLU A 31 0.63 6.38 9.56
CA GLU A 31 1.31 5.69 8.47
C GLU A 31 0.50 4.50 7.95
N TYR A 32 0.18 4.55 6.67
CA TYR A 32 -0.67 3.56 6.02
C TYR A 32 0.11 2.78 4.96
N LEU A 33 -0.18 1.48 4.86
CA LEU A 33 0.34 0.58 3.85
C LEU A 33 -0.82 0.01 3.03
N VAL A 34 -0.71 0.12 1.71
CA VAL A 34 -1.55 -0.59 0.74
C VAL A 34 -0.70 -1.65 0.06
N GLU A 35 -1.02 -2.91 0.33
CA GLU A 35 -0.38 -4.10 -0.23
C GLU A 35 -1.15 -4.56 -1.46
N GLY A 36 -0.40 -4.94 -2.50
CA GLY A 36 -0.92 -5.32 -3.81
C GLY A 36 -0.12 -4.69 -4.96
N PRO A 37 -0.37 -5.11 -6.21
CA PRO A 37 0.32 -4.56 -7.38
C PRO A 37 0.08 -3.06 -7.55
N VAL A 38 1.08 -2.21 -7.29
CA VAL A 38 0.85 -0.77 -7.40
C VAL A 38 0.78 -0.34 -8.87
N ASN A 39 -0.39 0.13 -9.30
CA ASN A 39 -0.64 0.69 -10.62
C ASN A 39 -1.28 2.10 -10.51
N PRO A 40 -1.38 2.87 -11.60
CA PRO A 40 -1.97 4.21 -11.57
C PRO A 40 -3.42 4.27 -11.08
N GLN A 41 -4.21 3.21 -11.32
CA GLN A 41 -5.60 3.15 -10.87
C GLN A 41 -5.68 3.05 -9.34
N VAL A 42 -4.80 2.28 -8.71
CA VAL A 42 -4.74 2.17 -7.24
C VAL A 42 -4.36 3.51 -6.61
N LEU A 43 -3.38 4.23 -7.18
CA LEU A 43 -3.04 5.59 -6.74
C LEU A 43 -4.24 6.54 -6.83
N ALA A 44 -4.96 6.52 -7.95
CA ALA A 44 -6.15 7.33 -8.14
C ALA A 44 -7.25 6.98 -7.11
N THR A 45 -7.47 5.69 -6.84
CA THR A 45 -8.44 5.24 -5.83
C THR A 45 -8.07 5.73 -4.43
N VAL A 46 -6.82 5.57 -4.00
CA VAL A 46 -6.37 6.02 -2.67
C VAL A 46 -6.53 7.53 -2.52
N THR A 47 -6.08 8.30 -3.53
CA THR A 47 -6.19 9.77 -3.49
C THR A 47 -7.64 10.26 -3.58
N ALA A 48 -8.50 9.60 -4.36
CA ALA A 48 -9.93 9.90 -4.41
C ALA A 48 -10.63 9.59 -3.08
N TRP A 49 -10.28 8.47 -2.44
CA TRP A 49 -10.78 8.13 -1.10
C TRP A 49 -10.37 9.18 -0.07
N CYS A 50 -9.10 9.60 -0.05
CA CYS A 50 -8.62 10.68 0.80
C CYS A 50 -9.47 11.96 0.63
N ALA A 51 -9.75 12.35 -0.62
CA ALA A 51 -10.61 13.50 -0.92
C ALA A 51 -12.06 13.30 -0.43
N GLN A 52 -12.61 12.09 -0.54
CA GLN A 52 -13.96 11.78 -0.09
C GLN A 52 -14.14 11.95 1.43
N ILE A 53 -13.09 11.69 2.20
CA ILE A 53 -13.09 11.85 3.66
C ILE A 53 -12.49 13.18 4.14
N ASP A 54 -12.28 14.14 3.22
CA ASP A 54 -11.69 15.46 3.48
C ASP A 54 -10.32 15.40 4.17
N VAL A 55 -9.49 14.46 3.72
CA VAL A 55 -8.13 14.24 4.23
C VAL A 55 -7.10 14.50 3.12
N LEU A 56 -6.06 15.27 3.46
CA LEU A 56 -4.88 15.43 2.61
C LEU A 56 -3.81 14.41 3.02
N ALA A 57 -3.44 13.53 2.10
CA ALA A 57 -2.25 12.70 2.25
C ALA A 57 -0.98 13.56 2.09
N THR A 58 -0.06 13.49 3.05
CA THR A 58 1.11 14.40 3.13
C THR A 58 2.39 13.81 2.53
N ASP A 59 2.47 12.49 2.45
CA ASP A 59 3.55 11.74 1.78
C ASP A 59 2.91 10.52 1.11
N MET A 60 3.33 10.18 -0.11
CA MET A 60 2.84 9.02 -0.83
C MET A 60 3.98 8.40 -1.63
N ARG A 61 4.29 7.13 -1.35
CA ARG A 61 5.41 6.40 -1.94
C ARG A 61 4.94 5.12 -2.59
N VAL A 62 5.32 4.98 -3.85
CA VAL A 62 5.19 3.74 -4.62
C VAL A 62 6.51 3.01 -4.50
N GLU A 63 6.62 2.12 -3.54
CA GLU A 63 7.74 1.19 -3.50
C GLU A 63 7.50 0.11 -4.55
N GLN A 64 8.30 0.13 -5.62
CA GLN A 64 8.45 -1.02 -6.49
C GLN A 64 9.44 -1.95 -5.79
N ARG A 65 9.07 -3.24 -5.61
CA ARG A 65 10.00 -4.25 -5.09
C ARG A 65 11.32 -4.12 -5.84
N SER A 66 12.42 -4.03 -5.10
CA SER A 66 13.74 -3.95 -5.72
C SER A 66 14.06 -5.31 -6.38
N LEU A 67 14.93 -5.31 -7.39
CA LEU A 67 15.42 -6.55 -8.00
C LEU A 67 16.11 -7.49 -6.98
N GLU A 68 16.57 -6.96 -5.85
CA GLU A 68 17.22 -7.69 -4.76
C GLU A 68 16.23 -8.62 -4.02
N ASP A 69 14.98 -8.18 -3.85
CA ASP A 69 13.91 -8.98 -3.23
C ASP A 69 13.46 -10.15 -4.13
N VAL A 70 13.49 -9.95 -5.46
CA VAL A 70 13.19 -11.00 -6.45
C VAL A 70 14.32 -12.03 -6.52
N PHE A 71 15.57 -11.58 -6.33
CA PHE A 71 16.73 -12.46 -6.35
C PHE A 71 16.74 -13.45 -5.16
N LEU A 72 16.34 -12.98 -3.97
CA LEU A 72 16.23 -13.84 -2.78
C LEU A 72 15.10 -14.87 -2.91
N ASP A 73 13.98 -14.52 -3.54
CA ASP A 73 12.85 -15.44 -3.73
C ASP A 73 13.12 -16.54 -4.78
N LEU A 74 13.99 -16.25 -5.77
CA LEU A 74 14.43 -17.21 -6.78
C LEU A 74 15.60 -18.10 -6.34
N THR A 75 16.49 -17.61 -5.48
CA THR A 75 17.69 -18.36 -5.03
C THR A 75 17.53 -19.05 -3.67
N GLY A 76 16.57 -18.63 -2.84
CA GLY A 76 16.30 -19.21 -1.51
C GLY A 76 15.75 -20.64 -1.50
N ARG A 77 15.32 -21.20 -2.66
CA ARG A 77 14.87 -22.60 -2.77
C ARG A 77 15.98 -23.61 -3.11
N LYS A 78 17.23 -23.19 -3.25
CA LYS A 78 18.36 -24.09 -3.45
C LYS A 78 19.63 -23.59 -2.78
N LEU A 79 19.67 -23.61 -1.46
CA LEU A 79 20.89 -23.57 -0.63
C LEU A 79 20.36 -23.71 0.81
N ARG A 80 20.53 -24.83 1.53
CA ARG A 80 21.62 -25.81 1.60
C ARG A 80 21.06 -27.06 2.34
N PRO A 81 21.91 -27.99 2.78
CA PRO A 81 22.65 -29.03 2.08
C PRO A 81 22.10 -30.45 2.38
#